data_AF-A0AAX1DJQ8-F1
#
_entry.id   AF-A0AAX1DJQ8-F1
#
_cell.length_a   1.000
_cell.length_b   1.000
_cell.length_c   1.000
_cell.angle_alpha   90.00
_cell.angle_beta   90.00
_cell.angle_gamma   90.00
#
_symmetry.space_group_name_H-M   'P 1'
#
loop_
_entity.id
_entity.type
_entity.pdbx_description
1 polymer ?
#
loop_
_entity_poly.entity_id
_entity_poly.type
_entity_poly.pdbx_seq_one_letter_code
_entity_poly.pdbx_strand_id
1 'polypeptide(L)'
;MSQPDDLITALADIDPASALAQARQTRHAATRHAQGSYNVLFDQGDDDFPLAERRFLAAKVAGWHARSELQTHYQPQQPVPDSDRISAALDFAHRLTFEPVAATPAHLETLKQAGWSPRGIVTLAQLVAFVSFQSRLITGLRSLQGHEAAAEAAPVVAGHWHEALKTASGKTALTAFTQQELGWEPWLPARPLAEFSEEEQATLAKFGHTDSDYFRLLGRNLPLLEQRTLTDKGIFYTAGGLPRAERELAATVVSKVNGCIYCASVHARKASQLSKQDDAIQKLLNVAPGAVLSHGHTARWQPIIAFSAALSLTPAQPAQSQIAALREQGLDTLDLLDLIQSTAFFAWANRLMLTLGEPFLPE
;
A
#
# COMPACT_ATOMS: atom_id res chain seq x y z
N MET A 1 -25.70 13.27 9.93
CA MET A 1 -25.70 11.97 9.23
C MET A 1 -24.72 11.08 9.95
N SER A 2 -25.11 9.88 10.38
CA SER A 2 -24.16 8.89 10.92
C SER A 2 -23.10 8.61 9.86
N GLN A 3 -21.83 8.45 10.28
CA GLN A 3 -20.82 7.99 9.34
C GLN A 3 -21.18 6.57 8.85
N PRO A 4 -20.98 6.25 7.57
CA PRO A 4 -21.24 4.90 7.07
C PRO A 4 -20.30 3.89 7.77
N ASP A 5 -20.85 2.74 8.15
CA ASP A 5 -20.09 1.65 8.78
C ASP A 5 -19.02 1.03 7.85
N ASP A 6 -19.12 1.29 6.53
CA ASP A 6 -18.11 0.97 5.52
C ASP A 6 -18.05 2.10 4.48
N LEU A 7 -17.09 3.01 4.66
CA LEU A 7 -16.87 4.15 3.77
C LEU A 7 -16.50 3.71 2.34
N ILE A 8 -15.74 2.64 2.19
CA ILE A 8 -15.28 2.17 0.88
C ILE A 8 -16.45 1.64 0.06
N THR A 9 -17.37 0.89 0.68
CA THR A 9 -18.61 0.42 0.02
C THR A 9 -19.45 1.60 -0.45
N ALA A 10 -19.63 2.63 0.39
CA ALA A 10 -20.39 3.82 0.01
C ALA A 10 -19.76 4.58 -1.16
N LEU A 11 -18.44 4.81 -1.11
CA LEU A 11 -17.74 5.57 -2.16
C LEU A 11 -17.52 4.79 -3.46
N ALA A 12 -17.50 3.46 -3.40
CA ALA A 12 -17.46 2.60 -4.57
C ALA A 12 -18.85 2.39 -5.20
N ASP A 13 -19.92 2.88 -4.58
CA ASP A 13 -21.31 2.75 -5.04
C ASP A 13 -21.69 1.29 -5.30
N ILE A 14 -21.43 0.42 -4.31
CA ILE A 14 -21.66 -1.03 -4.44
C ILE A 14 -23.12 -1.34 -4.16
N ASP A 15 -23.81 -1.93 -5.14
CA ASP A 15 -25.15 -2.47 -4.96
C ASP A 15 -25.14 -3.57 -3.87
N PRO A 16 -25.90 -3.42 -2.76
CA PRO A 16 -25.98 -4.41 -1.69
C PRO A 16 -26.44 -5.81 -2.14
N ALA A 17 -27.16 -5.91 -3.25
CA ALA A 17 -27.61 -7.19 -3.81
C ALA A 17 -26.57 -7.85 -4.74
N SER A 18 -25.48 -7.16 -5.08
CA SER A 18 -24.48 -7.65 -6.04
C SER A 18 -23.62 -8.80 -5.50
N ALA A 19 -23.05 -9.58 -6.43
CA ALA A 19 -22.02 -10.58 -6.10
C ALA A 19 -20.80 -9.94 -5.42
N LEU A 20 -20.49 -8.67 -5.71
CA LEU A 20 -19.40 -7.94 -5.08
C LEU A 20 -19.68 -7.65 -3.60
N ALA A 21 -20.91 -7.26 -3.26
CA ALA A 21 -21.32 -7.09 -1.86
C ALA A 21 -21.18 -8.41 -1.07
N GLN A 22 -21.60 -9.53 -1.66
CA GLN A 22 -21.46 -10.87 -1.06
C GLN A 22 -19.98 -11.27 -0.89
N ALA A 23 -19.14 -11.00 -1.90
CA ALA A 23 -17.70 -11.24 -1.81
C ALA A 23 -17.04 -10.40 -0.70
N ARG A 24 -17.43 -9.13 -0.56
CA ARG A 24 -16.95 -8.26 0.54
C ARG A 24 -17.43 -8.74 1.91
N GLN A 25 -18.63 -9.29 2.01
CA GLN A 25 -19.09 -9.94 3.25
C GLN A 25 -18.28 -11.21 3.57
N THR A 26 -17.94 -11.99 2.55
CA THR A 26 -17.02 -13.14 2.69
C THR A 26 -15.63 -12.71 3.17
N ARG A 27 -15.17 -11.50 2.77
CA ARG A 27 -13.91 -10.86 3.21
C ARG A 27 -14.11 -9.77 4.27
N HIS A 28 -15.14 -9.91 5.12
CA HIS A 28 -15.51 -8.86 6.07
C HIS A 28 -14.37 -8.41 7.00
N ALA A 29 -13.43 -9.29 7.35
CA ALA A 29 -12.27 -8.91 8.17
C ALA A 29 -11.43 -7.80 7.52
N ALA A 30 -11.11 -7.92 6.22
CA ALA A 30 -10.35 -6.89 5.50
C ALA A 30 -11.12 -5.56 5.47
N THR A 31 -12.43 -5.61 5.21
CA THR A 31 -13.31 -4.45 5.21
C THR A 31 -13.35 -3.75 6.57
N ARG A 32 -13.64 -4.50 7.63
CA ARG A 32 -13.73 -3.98 9.00
C ARG A 32 -12.44 -3.29 9.44
N HIS A 33 -11.29 -3.90 9.15
CA HIS A 33 -10.00 -3.37 9.60
C HIS A 33 -9.50 -2.21 8.73
N ALA A 34 -9.83 -2.18 7.44
CA ALA A 34 -9.62 -1.00 6.62
C ALA A 34 -10.45 0.21 7.13
N GLN A 35 -11.71 -0.03 7.53
CA GLN A 35 -12.53 0.98 8.21
C GLN A 35 -11.94 1.35 9.57
N GLY A 36 -11.40 0.40 10.32
CA GLY A 36 -10.69 0.65 11.58
C GLY A 36 -9.50 1.60 11.40
N SER A 37 -8.70 1.42 10.36
CA SER A 37 -7.61 2.36 10.03
C SER A 37 -8.13 3.77 9.73
N TYR A 38 -9.25 3.90 9.01
CA TYR A 38 -9.91 5.19 8.82
C TYR A 38 -10.35 5.80 10.16
N ASN A 39 -11.00 5.02 11.03
CA ASN A 39 -11.48 5.51 12.32
C ASN A 39 -10.32 6.03 13.17
N VAL A 40 -9.20 5.31 13.23
CA VAL A 40 -7.99 5.76 13.95
C VAL A 40 -7.40 7.02 13.30
N LEU A 41 -7.26 7.04 11.97
CA LEU A 41 -6.66 8.17 11.24
C LEU A 41 -7.51 9.43 11.26
N PHE A 42 -8.81 9.36 11.55
CA PHE A 42 -9.69 10.52 11.52
C PHE A 42 -10.48 10.73 12.83
N ASP A 43 -10.03 10.10 13.92
CA ASP A 43 -10.51 10.39 15.28
C ASP A 43 -10.09 11.82 15.72
N GLN A 44 -10.85 12.42 16.64
CA GLN A 44 -10.65 13.80 17.10
C GLN A 44 -9.50 13.97 18.11
N GLY A 45 -9.04 12.91 18.77
CA GLY A 45 -8.15 12.99 19.94
C GLY A 45 -6.64 13.07 19.68
N ASP A 46 -6.19 13.58 18.52
CA ASP A 46 -4.76 13.68 18.20
C ASP A 46 -4.28 15.14 18.14
N ASP A 47 -3.64 15.60 19.22
CA ASP A 47 -3.10 16.96 19.34
C ASP A 47 -1.81 17.16 18.52
N ASP A 48 -1.04 16.09 18.26
CA ASP A 48 0.21 16.14 17.52
C ASP A 48 -0.03 16.24 16.00
N PHE A 49 -1.18 15.73 15.52
CA PHE A 49 -1.62 15.89 14.14
C PHE A 49 -3.12 16.21 14.08
N PRO A 50 -3.51 17.50 14.15
CA PRO A 50 -4.90 17.91 14.22
C PRO A 50 -5.77 17.37 13.07
N LEU A 51 -7.05 17.08 13.37
CA LEU A 51 -7.94 16.46 12.38
C LEU A 51 -8.12 17.29 11.11
N ALA A 52 -8.17 18.61 11.22
CA ALA A 52 -8.30 19.50 10.05
C ALA A 52 -7.12 19.33 9.07
N GLU A 53 -5.89 19.23 9.60
CA GLU A 53 -4.68 18.99 8.81
C GLU A 53 -4.70 17.60 8.15
N ARG A 54 -5.09 16.55 8.91
CA ARG A 54 -5.24 15.19 8.38
C ARG A 54 -6.24 15.12 7.23
N ARG A 55 -7.41 15.75 7.39
CA ARG A 55 -8.44 15.84 6.35
C ARG A 55 -7.95 16.61 5.12
N PHE A 56 -7.31 17.77 5.32
CA PHE A 56 -6.74 18.55 4.24
C PHE A 56 -5.73 17.76 3.39
N LEU A 57 -4.76 17.11 4.04
CA LEU A 57 -3.75 16.28 3.35
C LEU A 57 -4.40 15.08 2.66
N ALA A 58 -5.36 14.41 3.31
CA ALA A 58 -6.11 13.31 2.71
C ALA A 58 -6.89 13.75 1.46
N ALA A 59 -7.51 14.93 1.48
CA ALA A 59 -8.21 15.48 0.32
C ALA A 59 -7.26 15.78 -0.85
N LYS A 60 -6.06 16.30 -0.57
CA LYS A 60 -5.02 16.54 -1.58
C LYS A 60 -4.56 15.22 -2.23
N VAL A 61 -4.26 14.22 -1.41
CA VAL A 61 -3.84 12.90 -1.88
C VAL A 61 -4.93 12.21 -2.69
N ALA A 62 -6.19 12.24 -2.23
CA ALA A 62 -7.31 11.69 -2.99
C ALA A 62 -7.49 12.39 -4.36
N GLY A 63 -7.28 13.71 -4.41
CA GLY A 63 -7.26 14.47 -5.67
C GLY A 63 -6.14 14.04 -6.62
N TRP A 64 -4.93 13.79 -6.11
CA TRP A 64 -3.81 13.26 -6.90
C TRP A 64 -4.05 11.86 -7.47
N HIS A 65 -4.86 11.04 -6.80
CA HIS A 65 -5.33 9.75 -7.32
C HIS A 65 -6.58 9.87 -8.21
N ALA A 66 -6.99 11.09 -8.58
CA ALA A 66 -8.17 11.38 -9.39
C ALA A 66 -9.48 10.79 -8.81
N ARG A 67 -9.61 10.76 -7.47
CA ARG A 67 -10.82 10.31 -6.77
C ARG A 67 -11.59 11.49 -6.18
N SER A 68 -12.45 12.11 -7.00
CA SER A 68 -13.23 13.29 -6.61
C SER A 68 -14.18 13.03 -5.44
N GLU A 69 -14.78 11.84 -5.35
CA GLU A 69 -15.72 11.50 -4.27
C GLU A 69 -14.97 11.36 -2.93
N LEU A 70 -13.80 10.72 -2.95
CA LEU A 70 -12.93 10.59 -1.77
C LEU A 70 -12.32 11.92 -1.37
N GLN A 71 -11.92 12.75 -2.35
CA GLN A 71 -11.46 14.12 -2.11
C GLN A 71 -12.55 14.96 -1.44
N THR A 72 -13.78 14.88 -1.95
CA THR A 72 -14.94 15.58 -1.37
C THR A 72 -15.21 15.12 0.05
N HIS A 73 -15.18 13.80 0.29
CA HIS A 73 -15.32 13.23 1.64
C HIS A 73 -14.29 13.84 2.60
N TYR A 74 -13.03 13.94 2.19
CA TYR A 74 -11.96 14.45 3.04
C TYR A 74 -11.87 15.96 3.15
N GLN A 75 -12.73 16.75 2.49
CA GLN A 75 -12.65 18.20 2.61
C GLN A 75 -12.68 18.64 4.10
N PRO A 76 -11.73 19.47 4.54
CA PRO A 76 -11.71 19.93 5.92
C PRO A 76 -12.86 20.90 6.15
N GLN A 77 -13.48 20.84 7.34
CA GLN A 77 -14.57 21.74 7.70
C GLN A 77 -14.07 23.15 8.06
N GLN A 78 -12.81 23.26 8.45
CA GLN A 78 -12.15 24.50 8.82
C GLN A 78 -10.94 24.70 7.89
N PRO A 79 -10.62 25.95 7.52
CA PRO A 79 -9.43 26.23 6.74
C PRO A 79 -8.18 25.80 7.51
N VAL A 80 -7.24 25.16 6.82
CA VAL A 80 -5.92 24.84 7.37
C VAL A 80 -4.98 26.00 7.03
N PRO A 81 -4.38 26.67 8.02
CA PRO A 81 -3.45 27.77 7.77
C PRO A 81 -2.25 27.31 6.95
N ASP A 82 -1.82 28.16 6.03
CA ASP A 82 -0.53 27.96 5.37
C ASP A 82 0.60 28.15 6.39
N SER A 83 1.53 27.20 6.40
CA SER A 83 2.67 27.17 7.33
C SER A 83 3.76 26.25 6.79
N ASP A 84 4.99 26.45 7.26
CA ASP A 84 6.13 25.58 6.92
C ASP A 84 5.83 24.11 7.23
N ARG A 85 5.12 23.85 8.34
CA ARG A 85 4.67 22.51 8.75
C ARG A 85 3.81 21.84 7.68
N ILE A 86 2.79 22.56 7.19
CA ILE A 86 1.85 22.04 6.18
C ILE A 86 2.50 21.95 4.80
N SER A 87 3.34 22.92 4.44
CA SER A 87 4.11 22.89 3.19
C SER A 87 5.05 21.68 3.13
N ALA A 88 5.84 21.44 4.19
CA ALA A 88 6.70 20.27 4.27
C ALA A 88 5.91 18.94 4.21
N ALA A 89 4.73 18.89 4.83
CA ALA A 89 3.86 17.73 4.78
C ALA A 89 3.27 17.47 3.39
N LEU A 90 2.91 18.52 2.65
CA LEU A 90 2.45 18.43 1.27
C LEU A 90 3.55 17.92 0.34
N ASP A 91 4.77 18.44 0.47
CA ASP A 91 5.91 18.00 -0.33
C ASP A 91 6.24 16.53 -0.07
N PHE A 92 6.25 16.12 1.21
CA PHE A 92 6.44 14.73 1.57
C PHE A 92 5.30 13.84 1.05
N ALA A 93 4.05 14.26 1.19
CA ALA A 93 2.89 13.53 0.70
C ALA A 93 2.89 13.38 -0.83
N HIS A 94 3.30 14.42 -1.55
CA HIS A 94 3.41 14.41 -3.01
C HIS A 94 4.46 13.38 -3.45
N ARG A 95 5.66 13.42 -2.86
CA ARG A 95 6.72 12.44 -3.12
C ARG A 95 6.26 11.02 -2.83
N LEU A 96 5.68 10.78 -1.66
CA LEU A 96 5.18 9.46 -1.25
C LEU A 96 4.05 8.96 -2.18
N THR A 97 3.32 9.86 -2.83
CA THR A 97 2.21 9.54 -3.76
C THR A 97 2.71 9.15 -5.15
N PHE A 98 3.64 9.93 -5.73
CA PHE A 98 4.08 9.81 -7.12
C PHE A 98 5.46 9.15 -7.29
N GLU A 99 6.40 9.45 -6.41
CA GLU A 99 7.81 9.07 -6.54
C GLU A 99 8.36 8.54 -5.19
N PRO A 100 7.74 7.52 -4.57
CA PRO A 100 8.14 7.08 -3.23
C PRO A 100 9.60 6.60 -3.19
N VAL A 101 10.10 6.05 -4.30
CA VAL A 101 11.49 5.61 -4.46
C VAL A 101 12.50 6.76 -4.60
N ALA A 102 12.06 8.02 -4.65
CA ALA A 102 12.94 9.18 -4.61
C ALA A 102 13.10 9.75 -3.19
N ALA A 103 12.50 9.11 -2.19
CA ALA A 103 12.65 9.52 -0.80
C ALA A 103 14.07 9.22 -0.28
N THR A 104 14.47 10.01 0.72
CA THR A 104 15.79 9.97 1.34
C THR A 104 15.65 10.43 2.79
N PRO A 105 16.65 10.17 3.66
CA PRO A 105 16.63 10.66 5.04
C PRO A 105 16.43 12.18 5.16
N ALA A 106 16.96 12.96 4.21
CA ALA A 106 16.86 14.42 4.22
C ALA A 106 15.40 14.91 4.21
N HIS A 107 14.50 14.20 3.54
CA HIS A 107 13.08 14.56 3.53
C HIS A 107 12.41 14.41 4.90
N LEU A 108 12.86 13.44 5.71
CA LEU A 108 12.37 13.29 7.08
C LEU A 108 12.97 14.37 8.00
N GLU A 109 14.21 14.80 7.74
CA GLU A 109 14.81 15.94 8.43
C GLU A 109 14.08 17.26 8.12
N THR A 110 13.65 17.49 6.87
CA THR A 110 12.80 18.64 6.53
C THR A 110 11.50 18.67 7.33
N LEU A 111 10.84 17.52 7.50
CA LEU A 111 9.64 17.45 8.35
C LEU A 111 9.95 17.76 9.81
N LYS A 112 11.05 17.23 10.38
CA LYS A 112 11.47 17.54 11.75
C LYS A 112 11.75 19.03 11.94
N GLN A 113 12.46 19.65 11.00
CA GLN A 113 12.76 21.10 11.01
C GLN A 113 11.48 21.95 10.94
N ALA A 114 10.45 21.46 10.24
CA ALA A 114 9.13 22.07 10.18
C ALA A 114 8.24 21.76 11.41
N GLY A 115 8.80 21.15 12.46
CA GLY A 115 8.15 20.93 13.75
C GLY A 115 7.34 19.62 13.86
N TRP A 116 7.47 18.68 12.92
CA TRP A 116 6.82 17.37 13.04
C TRP A 116 7.53 16.48 14.06
N SER A 117 6.76 15.91 14.99
CA SER A 117 7.27 14.90 15.91
C SER A 117 7.57 13.59 15.17
N PRO A 118 8.41 12.68 15.72
CA PRO A 118 8.61 11.35 15.15
C PRO A 118 7.32 10.55 14.97
N ARG A 119 6.35 10.68 15.89
CA ARG A 119 5.05 10.04 15.80
C ARG A 119 4.19 10.69 14.69
N GLY A 120 4.21 12.01 14.60
CA GLY A 120 3.53 12.79 13.56
C GLY A 120 4.01 12.41 12.15
N ILE A 121 5.34 12.28 11.95
CA ILE A 121 5.93 11.83 10.67
C ILE A 121 5.43 10.44 10.28
N VAL A 122 5.47 9.48 11.22
CA VAL A 122 4.96 8.12 10.97
C VAL A 122 3.47 8.13 10.65
N THR A 123 2.69 8.94 11.37
CA THR A 123 1.24 9.06 11.14
C THR A 123 0.93 9.73 9.80
N LEU A 124 1.70 10.74 9.40
CA LEU A 124 1.63 11.37 8.07
C LEU A 124 1.91 10.37 6.95
N ALA A 125 2.99 9.58 7.08
CA ALA A 125 3.31 8.54 6.10
C ALA A 125 2.18 7.49 6.01
N GLN A 126 1.64 7.05 7.15
CA GLN A 126 0.51 6.11 7.18
C GLN A 126 -0.78 6.71 6.60
N LEU A 127 -1.08 7.99 6.85
CA LEU A 127 -2.22 8.69 6.28
C LEU A 127 -2.15 8.71 4.74
N VAL A 128 -1.04 9.19 4.18
CA VAL A 128 -0.88 9.32 2.72
C VAL A 128 -0.91 7.94 2.06
N ALA A 129 -0.26 6.95 2.66
CA ALA A 129 -0.25 5.59 2.14
C ALA A 129 -1.63 4.91 2.27
N PHE A 130 -2.38 5.18 3.34
CA PHE A 130 -3.76 4.70 3.52
C PHE A 130 -4.71 5.28 2.47
N VAL A 131 -4.66 6.59 2.23
CA VAL A 131 -5.50 7.24 1.21
C VAL A 131 -5.14 6.73 -0.20
N SER A 132 -3.85 6.44 -0.44
CA SER A 132 -3.40 5.77 -1.68
C SER A 132 -3.97 4.35 -1.84
N PHE A 133 -4.09 3.60 -0.74
CA PHE A 133 -4.77 2.30 -0.70
C PHE A 133 -6.28 2.43 -0.95
N GLN A 134 -6.97 3.33 -0.23
CA GLN A 134 -8.40 3.55 -0.40
C GLN A 134 -8.74 3.95 -1.83
N SER A 135 -7.96 4.86 -2.42
CA SER A 135 -8.17 5.33 -3.79
C SER A 135 -8.09 4.18 -4.79
N ARG A 136 -7.07 3.33 -4.67
CA ARG A 136 -6.90 2.14 -5.53
C ARG A 136 -7.99 1.11 -5.30
N LEU A 137 -8.33 0.84 -4.04
CA LEU A 137 -9.38 -0.11 -3.71
C LEU A 137 -10.72 0.35 -4.29
N ILE A 138 -11.09 1.62 -4.13
CA ILE A 138 -12.31 2.19 -4.71
C ILE A 138 -12.28 2.09 -6.24
N THR A 139 -11.17 2.46 -6.90
CA THR A 139 -11.04 2.33 -8.37
C THR A 139 -11.23 0.88 -8.80
N GLY A 140 -10.51 -0.08 -8.21
CA GLY A 140 -10.63 -1.50 -8.58
C GLY A 140 -12.04 -2.07 -8.36
N LEU A 141 -12.71 -1.70 -7.26
CA LEU A 141 -14.09 -2.12 -6.99
C LEU A 141 -15.07 -1.53 -8.02
N ARG A 142 -14.86 -0.29 -8.45
CA ARG A 142 -15.65 0.35 -9.52
C ARG A 142 -15.40 -0.30 -10.88
N SER A 143 -14.15 -0.66 -11.20
CA SER A 143 -13.83 -1.44 -12.41
C SER A 143 -14.55 -2.78 -12.42
N LEU A 144 -14.64 -3.47 -11.28
CA LEU A 144 -15.32 -4.75 -11.18
C LEU A 144 -16.83 -4.66 -11.46
N GLN A 145 -17.42 -3.49 -11.20
CA GLN A 145 -18.83 -3.17 -11.51
C GLN A 145 -19.05 -2.66 -12.95
N GLY A 146 -17.99 -2.46 -13.73
CA GLY A 146 -18.09 -1.96 -15.11
C GLY A 146 -18.17 -0.44 -15.22
N HIS A 147 -17.80 0.30 -14.17
CA HIS A 147 -17.84 1.77 -14.17
C HIS A 147 -16.63 2.43 -14.87
N GLU A 148 -15.62 1.67 -15.29
CA GLU A 148 -14.45 2.21 -15.99
C GLU A 148 -14.61 2.13 -17.51
N ALA A 149 -13.91 3.03 -18.22
CA ALA A 149 -13.97 3.10 -19.68
C ALA A 149 -13.54 1.78 -20.33
N ALA A 150 -14.22 1.40 -21.41
CA ALA A 150 -13.91 0.22 -22.22
C ALA A 150 -12.60 0.34 -23.03
N ALA A 151 -11.81 1.39 -22.80
CA ALA A 151 -10.56 1.62 -23.50
C ALA A 151 -9.52 0.54 -23.16
N GLU A 152 -8.64 0.25 -24.11
CA GLU A 152 -7.56 -0.69 -23.91
C GLU A 152 -6.51 -0.10 -22.94
N ALA A 153 -6.14 -0.83 -21.89
CA ALA A 153 -5.11 -0.37 -20.96
C ALA A 153 -3.75 -0.34 -21.66
N ALA A 154 -3.05 0.78 -21.53
CA ALA A 154 -1.64 0.86 -21.92
C ALA A 154 -0.81 -0.16 -21.12
N PRO A 155 0.12 -0.89 -21.75
CA PRO A 155 1.03 -1.79 -21.03
C PRO A 155 1.82 -1.03 -19.95
N VAL A 156 1.81 -1.56 -18.73
CA VAL A 156 2.52 -0.94 -17.60
C VAL A 156 3.93 -1.52 -17.50
N VAL A 157 4.88 -0.63 -17.27
CA VAL A 157 6.31 -0.95 -17.23
C VAL A 157 6.81 -1.11 -15.79
N ALA A 158 7.94 -1.80 -15.62
CA ALA A 158 8.64 -1.83 -14.35
C ALA A 158 9.14 -0.42 -13.98
N GLY A 159 8.95 -0.04 -12.72
CA GLY A 159 9.45 1.24 -12.21
C GLY A 159 10.97 1.25 -12.07
N HIS A 160 11.50 2.44 -11.76
CA HIS A 160 12.89 2.62 -11.37
C HIS A 160 13.08 2.30 -9.88
N TRP A 161 14.31 2.01 -9.47
CA TRP A 161 14.70 1.74 -8.08
C TRP A 161 16.01 2.43 -7.73
N HIS A 162 16.37 2.44 -6.44
CA HIS A 162 17.65 2.98 -5.99
C HIS A 162 18.82 2.14 -6.51
N GLU A 163 19.84 2.82 -7.05
CA GLU A 163 21.08 2.19 -7.55
C GLU A 163 22.29 2.47 -6.65
N ALA A 164 22.07 3.13 -5.50
CA ALA A 164 23.13 3.39 -4.54
C ALA A 164 23.72 2.06 -4.03
N LEU A 165 25.06 1.98 -3.99
CA LEU A 165 25.77 0.79 -3.52
C LEU A 165 25.75 0.63 -1.99
N LYS A 166 25.44 1.72 -1.28
CA LYS A 166 25.42 1.81 0.18
C LYS A 166 24.16 2.50 0.66
N THR A 167 23.64 2.03 1.80
CA THR A 167 22.57 2.71 2.53
C THR A 167 23.08 3.98 3.20
N ALA A 168 22.19 4.81 3.72
CA ALA A 168 22.55 6.01 4.49
C ALA A 168 23.42 5.70 5.73
N SER A 169 23.32 4.49 6.29
CA SER A 169 24.15 4.03 7.40
C SER A 169 25.48 3.40 6.99
N GLY A 170 25.71 3.21 5.67
CA GLY A 170 26.93 2.62 5.12
C GLY A 170 26.88 1.09 4.93
N LYS A 171 25.72 0.44 5.14
CA LYS A 171 25.54 -0.99 4.84
C LYS A 171 25.48 -1.24 3.34
N THR A 172 25.71 -2.48 2.90
CA THR A 172 25.61 -2.85 1.49
C THR A 172 24.15 -2.81 1.04
N ALA A 173 23.85 -1.90 0.11
CA ALA A 173 22.53 -1.76 -0.48
C ALA A 173 22.36 -2.67 -1.70
N LEU A 174 21.12 -2.77 -2.19
CA LEU A 174 20.74 -3.60 -3.32
C LEU A 174 20.54 -2.72 -4.56
N THR A 175 21.17 -3.10 -5.66
CA THR A 175 21.02 -2.41 -6.96
C THR A 175 20.14 -3.19 -7.95
N ALA A 176 19.57 -4.32 -7.52
CA ALA A 176 18.67 -5.13 -8.32
C ALA A 176 17.62 -5.82 -7.44
N PHE A 177 16.48 -6.11 -8.05
CA PHE A 177 15.46 -6.97 -7.46
C PHE A 177 16.00 -8.40 -7.27
N THR A 178 15.63 -9.03 -6.16
CA THR A 178 16.19 -10.32 -5.74
C THR A 178 15.15 -11.13 -4.99
N GLN A 179 15.36 -12.45 -4.92
CA GLN A 179 14.62 -13.32 -4.00
C GLN A 179 15.40 -13.58 -2.70
N GLN A 180 16.58 -12.98 -2.49
CA GLN A 180 17.34 -13.13 -1.25
C GLN A 180 16.59 -12.52 -0.06
N GLU A 181 16.79 -13.06 1.14
CA GLU A 181 16.32 -12.43 2.37
C GLU A 181 17.11 -11.14 2.63
N LEU A 182 16.39 -10.06 2.96
CA LEU A 182 16.95 -8.73 3.11
C LEU A 182 16.70 -8.20 4.52
N GLY A 183 17.63 -7.38 5.00
CA GLY A 183 17.40 -6.48 6.11
C GLY A 183 16.69 -5.21 5.64
N TRP A 184 16.04 -4.51 6.56
CA TRP A 184 15.52 -3.16 6.33
C TRP A 184 15.87 -2.32 7.54
N GLU A 185 16.34 -1.10 7.29
CA GLU A 185 16.67 -0.16 8.35
C GLU A 185 15.89 1.13 8.23
N PRO A 186 15.39 1.67 9.36
CA PRO A 186 14.62 2.89 9.33
C PRO A 186 15.51 4.13 9.30
N TRP A 187 15.05 5.18 8.63
CA TRP A 187 15.65 6.51 8.67
C TRP A 187 15.20 7.34 9.88
N LEU A 188 14.09 6.92 10.53
CA LEU A 188 13.68 7.41 11.84
C LEU A 188 13.90 6.29 12.87
N PRO A 189 14.57 6.54 14.02
CA PRO A 189 14.77 5.49 15.01
C PRO A 189 13.46 4.81 15.41
N ALA A 190 13.42 3.48 15.30
CA ALA A 190 12.34 2.69 15.88
C ALA A 190 12.34 2.85 17.40
N ARG A 191 11.16 2.90 18.03
CA ARG A 191 11.08 2.93 19.50
C ARG A 191 11.66 1.60 20.04
N PRO A 192 12.60 1.61 21.00
CA PRO A 192 13.06 0.40 21.66
C PRO A 192 11.88 -0.37 22.28
N LEU A 193 11.92 -1.70 22.26
CA LEU A 193 10.82 -2.52 22.77
C LEU A 193 10.49 -2.17 24.24
N ALA A 194 11.52 -2.00 25.07
CA ALA A 194 11.39 -1.68 26.49
C ALA A 194 10.74 -0.31 26.77
N GLU A 195 10.68 0.58 25.78
CA GLU A 195 9.99 1.86 25.94
C GLU A 195 8.49 1.76 25.71
N PHE A 196 7.98 0.70 25.06
CA PHE A 196 6.54 0.45 24.95
C PHE A 196 5.95 -0.02 26.29
N SER A 197 4.69 0.33 26.57
CA SER A 197 3.97 -0.22 27.72
C SER A 197 3.76 -1.73 27.58
N GLU A 198 3.45 -2.42 28.68
CA GLU A 198 3.24 -3.88 28.67
C GLU A 198 2.12 -4.30 27.69
N GLU A 199 1.04 -3.54 27.60
CA GLU A 199 -0.07 -3.78 26.65
C GLU A 199 0.38 -3.60 25.19
N GLU A 200 1.16 -2.56 24.92
CA GLU A 200 1.72 -2.30 23.59
C GLU A 200 2.69 -3.43 23.18
N GLN A 201 3.54 -3.89 24.09
CA GLN A 201 4.46 -5.02 23.86
C GLN A 201 3.68 -6.32 23.59
N ALA A 202 2.62 -6.60 24.34
CA ALA A 202 1.78 -7.77 24.12
C ALA A 202 1.12 -7.74 22.73
N THR A 203 0.66 -6.56 22.29
CA THR A 203 0.09 -6.36 20.95
C THR A 203 1.13 -6.61 19.85
N LEU A 204 2.36 -6.12 20.00
CA LEU A 204 3.45 -6.39 19.04
C LEU A 204 3.81 -7.89 19.02
N ALA A 205 3.91 -8.53 20.18
CA ALA A 205 4.23 -9.94 20.31
C ALA A 205 3.16 -10.84 19.65
N LYS A 206 1.88 -10.53 19.82
CA LYS A 206 0.74 -11.25 19.22
C LYS A 206 0.86 -11.43 17.70
N PHE A 207 1.52 -10.49 17.01
CA PHE A 207 1.70 -10.53 15.57
C PHE A 207 3.13 -10.88 15.12
N GLY A 208 4.04 -11.18 16.06
CA GLY A 208 5.44 -11.49 15.75
C GLY A 208 6.24 -10.26 15.33
N HIS A 209 5.88 -9.08 15.83
CA HIS A 209 6.45 -7.80 15.41
C HIS A 209 7.54 -7.25 16.35
N THR A 210 7.79 -7.93 17.47
CA THR A 210 8.70 -7.50 18.54
C THR A 210 10.10 -7.13 18.03
N ASP A 211 10.68 -7.98 17.18
CA ASP A 211 12.08 -7.85 16.74
C ASP A 211 12.24 -7.05 15.44
N SER A 212 11.14 -6.51 14.89
CA SER A 212 11.16 -5.77 13.64
C SER A 212 11.24 -4.26 13.87
N ASP A 213 12.33 -3.64 13.42
CA ASP A 213 12.46 -2.18 13.44
C ASP A 213 11.35 -1.49 12.64
N TYR A 214 10.91 -2.07 11.52
CA TYR A 214 9.80 -1.55 10.74
C TYR A 214 8.51 -1.48 11.55
N PHE A 215 8.13 -2.60 12.18
CA PHE A 215 6.89 -2.63 12.97
C PHE A 215 6.99 -1.79 14.25
N ARG A 216 8.16 -1.75 14.91
CA ARG A 216 8.36 -0.85 16.07
C ARG A 216 8.36 0.63 15.66
N LEU A 217 8.82 0.98 14.46
CA LEU A 217 8.69 2.34 13.93
C LEU A 217 7.22 2.70 13.70
N LEU A 218 6.47 1.85 13.01
CA LEU A 218 5.04 2.08 12.78
C LEU A 218 4.23 2.06 14.10
N GLY A 219 4.70 1.30 15.09
CA GLY A 219 4.13 1.21 16.43
C GLY A 219 4.15 2.53 17.21
N ARG A 220 4.82 3.58 16.73
CA ARG A 220 4.63 4.96 17.23
C ARG A 220 3.17 5.42 17.14
N ASN A 221 2.39 4.84 16.23
CA ASN A 221 0.93 4.88 16.22
C ASN A 221 0.38 3.44 16.22
N LEU A 222 0.46 2.79 17.38
CA LEU A 222 0.13 1.37 17.52
C LEU A 222 -1.30 0.99 17.13
N PRO A 223 -2.36 1.75 17.50
CA PRO A 223 -3.72 1.42 17.07
C PRO A 223 -3.86 1.37 15.55
N LEU A 224 -3.17 2.27 14.83
CA LEU A 224 -3.18 2.27 13.37
C LEU A 224 -2.41 1.08 12.79
N LEU A 225 -1.24 0.76 13.36
CA LEU A 225 -0.47 -0.42 12.99
C LEU A 225 -1.31 -1.69 13.16
N GLU A 226 -2.02 -1.85 14.27
CA GLU A 226 -2.85 -3.03 14.51
C GLU A 226 -3.95 -3.18 13.45
N GLN A 227 -4.69 -2.10 13.14
CA GLN A 227 -5.73 -2.15 12.09
C GLN A 227 -5.13 -2.47 10.72
N ARG A 228 -3.97 -1.90 10.39
CA ARG A 228 -3.26 -2.22 9.15
C ARG A 228 -2.85 -3.70 9.09
N THR A 229 -2.30 -4.24 10.17
CA THR A 229 -1.91 -5.66 10.27
C THR A 229 -3.09 -6.60 10.17
N LEU A 230 -4.22 -6.26 10.79
CA LEU A 230 -5.43 -7.06 10.69
C LEU A 230 -6.06 -6.98 9.30
N THR A 231 -5.90 -5.85 8.60
CA THR A 231 -6.26 -5.72 7.18
C THR A 231 -5.42 -6.66 6.32
N ASP A 232 -4.09 -6.65 6.47
CA ASP A 232 -3.18 -7.59 5.78
C ASP A 232 -3.58 -9.05 5.99
N LYS A 233 -3.76 -9.44 7.26
CA LYS A 233 -4.19 -10.80 7.62
C LYS A 233 -5.55 -11.16 7.00
N GLY A 234 -6.50 -10.21 7.01
CA GLY A 234 -7.81 -10.37 6.39
C GLY A 234 -7.78 -10.48 4.87
N ILE A 235 -6.69 -10.09 4.22
CA ILE A 235 -6.49 -10.21 2.77
C ILE A 235 -5.67 -11.46 2.43
N PHE A 236 -4.63 -11.82 3.18
CA PHE A 236 -3.66 -12.86 2.75
C PHE A 236 -3.85 -14.24 3.36
N TYR A 237 -4.55 -14.34 4.50
CA TYR A 237 -4.64 -15.58 5.28
C TYR A 237 -6.07 -16.15 5.32
N THR A 238 -6.91 -15.76 4.36
CA THR A 238 -8.29 -16.25 4.22
C THR A 238 -8.35 -17.47 3.30
N ALA A 239 -9.32 -18.37 3.57
CA ALA A 239 -9.59 -19.53 2.73
C ALA A 239 -10.50 -19.19 1.53
N GLY A 240 -10.38 -20.00 0.46
CA GLY A 240 -11.12 -19.82 -0.80
C GLY A 240 -10.71 -18.56 -1.56
N GLY A 241 -11.33 -18.32 -2.72
CA GLY A 241 -10.98 -17.22 -3.63
C GLY A 241 -9.56 -17.36 -4.18
N LEU A 242 -8.91 -16.22 -4.46
CA LEU A 242 -7.66 -16.21 -5.21
C LEU A 242 -6.56 -16.94 -4.41
N PRO A 243 -5.87 -17.94 -4.99
CA PRO A 243 -4.79 -18.63 -4.31
C PRO A 243 -3.75 -17.66 -3.73
N ARG A 244 -3.26 -17.94 -2.52
CA ARG A 244 -2.28 -17.08 -1.86
C ARG A 244 -1.05 -16.82 -2.73
N ALA A 245 -0.57 -17.81 -3.50
CA ALA A 245 0.55 -17.62 -4.42
C ALA A 245 0.31 -16.45 -5.40
N GLU A 246 -0.93 -16.26 -5.86
CA GLU A 246 -1.30 -15.20 -6.81
C GLU A 246 -1.54 -13.85 -6.12
N ARG A 247 -1.99 -13.86 -4.85
CA ARG A 247 -1.99 -12.65 -4.01
C ARG A 247 -0.57 -12.13 -3.78
N GLU A 248 0.38 -13.04 -3.53
CA GLU A 248 1.81 -12.71 -3.36
C GLU A 248 2.47 -12.30 -4.70
N LEU A 249 2.03 -12.88 -5.83
CA LEU A 249 2.41 -12.40 -7.17
C LEU A 249 1.95 -10.95 -7.39
N ALA A 250 0.70 -10.62 -7.07
CA ALA A 250 0.19 -9.25 -7.17
C ALA A 250 1.01 -8.27 -6.32
N ALA A 251 1.35 -8.66 -5.08
CA ALA A 251 2.24 -7.89 -4.20
C ALA A 251 3.64 -7.67 -4.81
N THR A 252 4.19 -8.68 -5.46
CA THR A 252 5.48 -8.61 -6.18
C THR A 252 5.41 -7.62 -7.35
N VAL A 253 4.34 -7.68 -8.15
CA VAL A 253 4.11 -6.77 -9.28
C VAL A 253 3.99 -5.32 -8.82
N VAL A 254 3.20 -5.06 -7.78
CA VAL A 254 3.06 -3.70 -7.20
C VAL A 254 4.41 -3.16 -6.76
N SER A 255 5.22 -4.01 -6.13
CA SER A 255 6.57 -3.66 -5.68
C SER A 255 7.52 -3.38 -6.84
N LYS A 256 7.37 -4.08 -7.97
CA LYS A 256 8.10 -3.81 -9.22
C LYS A 256 7.69 -2.48 -9.86
N VAL A 257 6.40 -2.12 -9.83
CA VAL A 257 5.92 -0.82 -10.32
C VAL A 257 6.44 0.31 -9.45
N ASN A 258 6.41 0.15 -8.12
CA ASN A 258 6.83 1.19 -7.18
C ASN A 258 8.34 1.28 -6.92
N GLY A 259 9.15 0.34 -7.44
CA GLY A 259 10.60 0.32 -7.20
C GLY A 259 11.03 -0.24 -5.83
N CYS A 260 10.14 -0.94 -5.11
CA CYS A 260 10.40 -1.39 -3.74
C CYS A 260 11.11 -2.75 -3.70
N ILE A 261 12.44 -2.75 -3.68
CA ILE A 261 13.26 -3.97 -3.64
C ILE A 261 12.94 -4.86 -2.44
N TYR A 262 12.77 -4.29 -1.24
CA TYR A 262 12.48 -5.06 -0.03
C TYR A 262 11.18 -5.86 -0.16
N CYS A 263 10.08 -5.18 -0.49
CA CYS A 263 8.78 -5.83 -0.62
C CYS A 263 8.78 -6.83 -1.76
N ALA A 264 9.35 -6.49 -2.92
CA ALA A 264 9.47 -7.42 -4.03
C ALA A 264 10.21 -8.69 -3.62
N SER A 265 11.29 -8.58 -2.84
CA SER A 265 12.05 -9.72 -2.31
C SER A 265 11.19 -10.63 -1.41
N VAL A 266 10.49 -10.06 -0.43
CA VAL A 266 9.63 -10.82 0.50
C VAL A 266 8.51 -11.56 -0.25
N HIS A 267 7.79 -10.85 -1.12
CA HIS A 267 6.61 -11.39 -1.79
C HIS A 267 6.98 -12.33 -2.94
N ALA A 268 8.10 -12.09 -3.64
CA ALA A 268 8.59 -12.99 -4.67
C ALA A 268 8.98 -14.34 -4.07
N ARG A 269 9.73 -14.36 -2.95
CA ARG A 269 10.03 -15.62 -2.24
C ARG A 269 8.77 -16.39 -1.91
N LYS A 270 7.74 -15.69 -1.42
CA LYS A 270 6.50 -16.34 -1.01
C LYS A 270 5.69 -16.85 -2.20
N ALA A 271 5.60 -16.07 -3.27
CA ALA A 271 4.99 -16.47 -4.53
C ALA A 271 5.68 -17.71 -5.12
N SER A 272 7.01 -17.71 -5.19
CA SER A 272 7.84 -18.86 -5.62
C SER A 272 7.58 -20.09 -4.75
N GLN A 273 7.71 -19.96 -3.42
CA GLN A 273 7.52 -21.07 -2.47
C GLN A 273 6.13 -21.73 -2.61
N LEU A 274 5.08 -20.93 -2.79
CA LEU A 274 3.70 -21.41 -2.84
C LEU A 274 3.30 -21.93 -4.23
N SER A 275 3.74 -21.28 -5.30
CA SER A 275 3.42 -21.66 -6.68
C SER A 275 4.30 -22.78 -7.23
N LYS A 276 5.50 -22.96 -6.67
CA LYS A 276 6.59 -23.79 -7.22
C LYS A 276 7.04 -23.35 -8.62
N GLN A 277 6.95 -22.04 -8.91
CA GLN A 277 7.31 -21.44 -10.20
C GLN A 277 8.44 -20.40 -10.05
N ASP A 278 9.52 -20.81 -9.39
CA ASP A 278 10.66 -19.93 -9.03
C ASP A 278 11.24 -19.21 -10.26
N ASP A 279 11.36 -19.90 -11.40
CA ASP A 279 11.87 -19.32 -12.65
C ASP A 279 10.95 -18.25 -13.24
N ALA A 280 9.64 -18.44 -13.15
CA ALA A 280 8.66 -17.47 -13.66
C ALA A 280 8.66 -16.19 -12.81
N ILE A 281 8.81 -16.32 -11.50
CA ILE A 281 8.96 -15.20 -10.59
C ILE A 281 10.32 -14.51 -10.79
N GLN A 282 11.41 -15.26 -10.95
CA GLN A 282 12.72 -14.67 -11.23
C GLN A 282 12.71 -13.89 -12.56
N LYS A 283 12.02 -14.42 -13.59
CA LYS A 283 11.80 -13.70 -14.84
C LYS A 283 11.09 -12.37 -14.63
N LEU A 284 10.04 -12.33 -13.80
CA LEU A 284 9.35 -11.07 -13.45
C LEU A 284 10.28 -10.08 -12.75
N LEU A 285 11.12 -10.55 -11.80
CA LEU A 285 12.07 -9.69 -11.10
C LEU A 285 13.14 -9.11 -12.03
N ASN A 286 13.57 -9.90 -13.03
CA ASN A 286 14.58 -9.53 -14.02
C ASN A 286 14.07 -8.55 -15.09
N VAL A 287 12.77 -8.22 -15.12
CA VAL A 287 12.25 -7.18 -16.03
C VAL A 287 12.92 -5.84 -15.70
N ALA A 288 13.68 -5.31 -16.67
CA ALA A 288 14.41 -4.06 -16.54
C ALA A 288 13.46 -2.85 -16.38
N PRO A 289 13.92 -1.72 -15.78
CA PRO A 289 13.12 -0.50 -15.70
C PRO A 289 12.64 -0.09 -17.10
N GLY A 290 11.39 0.35 -17.21
CA GLY A 290 10.80 0.76 -18.49
C GLY A 290 10.37 -0.37 -19.43
N ALA A 291 10.65 -1.64 -19.12
CA ALA A 291 10.11 -2.78 -19.86
C ALA A 291 8.75 -3.23 -19.30
N VAL A 292 7.89 -3.76 -20.18
CA VAL A 292 6.52 -4.20 -19.84
C VAL A 292 6.55 -5.42 -18.92
N LEU A 293 5.87 -5.33 -17.78
CA LEU A 293 5.87 -6.38 -16.74
C LEU A 293 5.12 -7.65 -17.14
N SER A 294 4.03 -7.53 -17.88
CA SER A 294 3.15 -8.66 -18.18
C SER A 294 3.66 -9.57 -19.31
N HIS A 295 4.69 -9.16 -20.05
CA HIS A 295 5.15 -9.88 -21.24
C HIS A 295 5.83 -11.22 -20.92
N GLY A 296 5.42 -12.27 -21.64
CA GLY A 296 6.08 -13.57 -21.60
C GLY A 296 5.78 -14.39 -20.34
N HIS A 297 4.67 -14.11 -19.67
CA HIS A 297 4.14 -14.93 -18.57
C HIS A 297 3.07 -15.91 -19.07
N THR A 298 2.63 -16.84 -18.21
CA THR A 298 1.61 -17.84 -18.57
C THR A 298 0.27 -17.17 -18.89
N ALA A 299 -0.62 -17.87 -19.60
CA ALA A 299 -1.96 -17.38 -19.92
C ALA A 299 -2.75 -16.90 -18.68
N ARG A 300 -2.54 -17.57 -17.53
CA ARG A 300 -3.17 -17.20 -16.25
C ARG A 300 -2.51 -16.00 -15.58
N TRP A 301 -1.17 -15.95 -15.52
CA TRP A 301 -0.46 -14.90 -14.79
C TRP A 301 -0.34 -13.58 -15.55
N GLN A 302 -0.29 -13.62 -16.88
CA GLN A 302 -0.20 -12.42 -17.70
C GLN A 302 -1.32 -11.39 -17.39
N PRO A 303 -2.63 -11.74 -17.37
CA PRO A 303 -3.67 -10.79 -17.01
C PRO A 303 -3.63 -10.37 -15.53
N ILE A 304 -3.23 -11.25 -14.61
CA ILE A 304 -3.05 -10.92 -13.17
C ILE A 304 -1.97 -9.83 -13.01
N ILE A 305 -0.84 -9.99 -13.70
CA ILE A 305 0.26 -9.04 -13.69
C ILE A 305 -0.17 -7.73 -14.35
N ALA A 306 -0.81 -7.78 -15.53
CA ALA A 306 -1.24 -6.58 -16.24
C ALA A 306 -2.22 -5.74 -15.42
N PHE A 307 -3.23 -6.36 -14.82
CA PHE A 307 -4.21 -5.68 -13.97
C PHE A 307 -3.56 -5.12 -12.70
N SER A 308 -2.74 -5.92 -12.01
CA SER A 308 -2.04 -5.48 -10.79
C SER A 308 -1.15 -4.27 -11.07
N ALA A 309 -0.46 -4.27 -12.21
CA ALA A 309 0.41 -3.17 -12.59
C ALA A 309 -0.39 -1.89 -12.91
N ALA A 310 -1.49 -2.01 -13.66
CA ALA A 310 -2.36 -0.88 -14.02
C ALA A 310 -3.03 -0.23 -12.80
N LEU A 311 -3.48 -1.05 -11.84
CA LEU A 311 -4.04 -0.60 -10.58
C LEU A 311 -2.97 -0.01 -9.63
N SER A 312 -1.68 -0.30 -9.87
CA SER A 312 -0.58 0.25 -9.06
C SER A 312 -0.18 1.67 -9.46
N LEU A 313 -0.51 2.13 -10.67
CA LEU A 313 -0.21 3.50 -11.15
C LEU A 313 -0.86 4.59 -10.29
N THR A 314 -0.34 5.82 -10.39
CA THR A 314 -0.92 7.04 -9.80
C THR A 314 -1.21 8.06 -10.91
N PRO A 315 -2.49 8.40 -11.20
CA PRO A 315 -3.70 7.70 -10.74
C PRO A 315 -3.75 6.26 -11.27
N ALA A 316 -4.54 5.41 -10.62
CA ALA A 316 -4.75 4.03 -11.07
C ALA A 316 -5.55 4.02 -12.38
N GLN A 317 -5.14 3.18 -13.35
CA GLN A 317 -5.75 3.13 -14.68
C GLN A 317 -6.08 1.68 -15.12
N PRO A 318 -6.77 0.87 -14.30
CA PRO A 318 -7.24 -0.44 -14.75
C PRO A 318 -8.29 -0.27 -15.86
N ALA A 319 -8.29 -1.19 -16.84
CA ALA A 319 -9.27 -1.20 -17.92
C ALA A 319 -10.28 -2.35 -17.80
N GLN A 320 -11.47 -2.16 -18.36
CA GLN A 320 -12.51 -3.19 -18.38
C GLN A 320 -12.08 -4.45 -19.15
N SER A 321 -11.26 -4.30 -20.19
CA SER A 321 -10.70 -5.42 -20.96
C SER A 321 -9.81 -6.33 -20.10
N GLN A 322 -9.12 -5.77 -19.10
CA GLN A 322 -8.31 -6.57 -18.17
C GLN A 322 -9.19 -7.40 -17.23
N ILE A 323 -10.32 -6.85 -16.76
CA ILE A 323 -11.31 -7.63 -15.99
C ILE A 323 -11.89 -8.78 -16.82
N ALA A 324 -12.21 -8.52 -18.10
CA ALA A 324 -12.68 -9.57 -19.01
C ALA A 324 -11.63 -10.67 -19.18
N ALA A 325 -10.37 -10.31 -19.44
CA ALA A 325 -9.26 -11.27 -19.58
C ALA A 325 -9.04 -12.11 -18.30
N LEU A 326 -9.22 -11.52 -17.11
CA LEU A 326 -9.14 -12.27 -15.84
C LEU A 326 -10.30 -13.28 -15.72
N ARG A 327 -11.53 -12.90 -16.11
CA ARG A 327 -12.69 -13.80 -16.12
C ARG A 327 -12.53 -14.95 -17.13
N GLU A 328 -11.89 -14.71 -18.28
CA GLU A 328 -11.54 -15.76 -19.24
C GLU A 328 -10.57 -16.81 -18.64
N GLN A 329 -9.74 -16.41 -17.66
CA GLN A 329 -8.90 -17.32 -16.87
C GLN A 329 -9.65 -17.98 -15.71
N GLY A 330 -10.97 -17.80 -15.64
CA GLY A 330 -11.85 -18.41 -14.65
C GLY A 330 -11.85 -17.72 -13.29
N LEU A 331 -11.34 -16.48 -13.17
CA LEU A 331 -11.41 -15.74 -11.90
C LEU A 331 -12.84 -15.23 -11.68
N ASP A 332 -13.43 -15.64 -10.57
CA ASP A 332 -14.75 -15.20 -10.15
C ASP A 332 -14.71 -13.83 -9.41
N THR A 333 -15.86 -13.38 -8.90
CA THR A 333 -15.94 -12.08 -8.20
C THR A 333 -15.11 -12.04 -6.91
N LEU A 334 -15.01 -13.17 -6.19
CA LEU A 334 -14.22 -13.25 -4.97
C LEU A 334 -12.71 -13.27 -5.30
N ASP A 335 -12.31 -13.98 -6.35
CA ASP A 335 -10.93 -13.96 -6.85
C ASP A 335 -10.49 -12.55 -7.26
N LEU A 336 -11.35 -11.85 -7.99
CA LEU A 336 -11.10 -10.47 -8.44
C LEU A 336 -11.04 -9.50 -7.27
N LEU A 337 -11.90 -9.66 -6.26
CA LEU A 337 -11.83 -8.88 -5.02
C LEU A 337 -10.51 -9.10 -4.30
N ASP A 338 -10.07 -10.36 -4.15
CA ASP A 338 -8.81 -10.69 -3.49
C ASP A 338 -7.60 -10.09 -4.24
N LEU A 339 -7.64 -10.11 -5.59
CA LEU A 339 -6.61 -9.49 -6.43
C LEU A 339 -6.56 -7.97 -6.19
N ILE A 340 -7.71 -7.28 -6.28
CA ILE A 340 -7.82 -5.83 -6.05
C ILE A 340 -7.31 -5.47 -4.65
N GLN A 341 -7.75 -6.20 -3.62
CA GLN A 341 -7.35 -5.95 -2.24
C GLN A 341 -5.84 -6.14 -2.04
N SER A 342 -5.28 -7.22 -2.57
CA SER A 342 -3.83 -7.50 -2.51
C SER A 342 -3.02 -6.39 -3.19
N THR A 343 -3.40 -6.02 -4.41
CA THR A 343 -2.73 -4.95 -5.17
C THR A 343 -2.81 -3.60 -4.43
N ALA A 344 -4.00 -3.20 -3.98
CA ALA A 344 -4.20 -1.94 -3.28
C ALA A 344 -3.42 -1.89 -1.95
N PHE A 345 -3.41 -2.99 -1.19
CA PHE A 345 -2.72 -3.04 0.10
C PHE A 345 -1.20 -2.91 -0.05
N PHE A 346 -0.62 -3.52 -1.08
CA PHE A 346 0.82 -3.39 -1.31
C PHE A 346 1.25 -2.01 -1.80
N ALA A 347 0.35 -1.26 -2.43
CA ALA A 347 0.60 0.14 -2.72
C ALA A 347 0.74 0.97 -1.43
N TRP A 348 0.05 0.60 -0.33
CA TRP A 348 0.27 1.18 1.00
C TRP A 348 1.61 0.73 1.58
N ALA A 349 1.86 -0.58 1.64
CA ALA A 349 3.08 -1.13 2.23
C ALA A 349 4.36 -0.58 1.56
N ASN A 350 4.44 -0.58 0.23
CA ASN A 350 5.61 -0.08 -0.49
C ASN A 350 5.93 1.37 -0.16
N ARG A 351 4.90 2.23 -0.07
CA ARG A 351 5.07 3.65 0.23
C ARG A 351 5.69 3.86 1.61
N LEU A 352 5.29 3.08 2.62
CA LEU A 352 5.92 3.14 3.94
C LEU A 352 7.37 2.64 3.90
N MET A 353 7.59 1.50 3.24
CA MET A 353 8.92 0.87 3.17
C MET A 353 9.95 1.72 2.41
N LEU A 354 9.52 2.47 1.40
CA LEU A 354 10.37 3.32 0.57
C LEU A 354 10.65 4.70 1.18
N THR A 355 9.77 5.20 2.06
CA THR A 355 9.87 6.59 2.56
C THR A 355 10.30 6.70 4.00
N LEU A 356 10.30 5.60 4.75
CA LEU A 356 10.70 5.57 6.15
C LEU A 356 12.03 4.82 6.39
N GLY A 357 12.64 4.28 5.35
CA GLY A 357 13.86 3.48 5.46
C GLY A 357 14.25 2.84 4.14
N GLU A 358 15.22 1.91 4.20
CA GLU A 358 15.80 1.28 3.01
C GLU A 358 16.27 -0.16 3.27
N PRO A 359 16.30 -1.02 2.24
CA PRO A 359 16.83 -2.37 2.35
C PRO A 359 18.35 -2.43 2.38
N PHE A 360 18.89 -3.44 3.07
CA PHE A 360 20.30 -3.81 3.02
C PHE A 360 20.47 -5.33 2.91
N LEU A 361 21.63 -5.77 2.43
CA LEU A 361 22.07 -7.16 2.50
C LEU A 361 22.56 -7.47 3.92
N PRO A 362 21.94 -8.41 4.66
CA PRO A 362 22.50 -8.90 5.91
C PRO A 362 23.90 -9.47 5.70
N GLU A 363 24.77 -9.30 6.69
CA GLU A 363 26.15 -9.83 6.69
C GLU A 363 26.21 -11.35 6.85
#